data_AF-A0A8J8CBG1-F1
#
_entry.id   AF-A0A8J8CBG1-F1
#
_cell.length_a   1.000
_cell.length_b   1.000
_cell.length_c   1.000
_cell.angle_alpha   90.00
_cell.angle_beta   90.00
_cell.angle_gamma   90.00
#
_symmetry.space_group_name_H-M   'P 1'
#
loop_
_entity.id
_entity.type
_entity.pdbx_description
1 polymer ?
#
loop_
_entity_poly.entity_id
_entity_poly.type
_entity_poly.pdbx_seq_one_letter_code
_entity_poly.pdbx_strand_id
1 'polypeptide(L)'
;MTSERGRYRYVKPCGHDAFVVYPTRLYNLEMKRCADVLKKGGMDAVLSGITVNIRMKGFTSTLYRTGRLLVVPCSSGSDAIRVADSVFSVLSSDRKVLKSMNDAEEVL
;
A
#
# COMPACT_ATOMS: atom_id res chain seq x y z
N MET A 1 -5.65 -9.05 15.96
CA MET A 1 -6.92 -8.29 15.90
C MET A 1 -7.06 -7.72 14.51
N THR A 2 -8.18 -8.03 13.83
CA THR A 2 -8.50 -7.55 12.48
C THR A 2 -9.60 -6.50 12.59
N SER A 3 -9.48 -5.39 11.88
CA SER A 3 -10.48 -4.32 11.89
C SER A 3 -10.60 -3.72 10.49
N GLU A 4 -11.81 -3.26 10.15
CA GLU A 4 -12.17 -2.76 8.84
C GLU A 4 -12.62 -1.29 8.95
N ARG A 5 -12.10 -0.45 8.06
CA ARG A 5 -12.55 0.94 7.91
C ARG A 5 -12.52 1.33 6.44
N GLY A 6 -13.72 1.41 5.85
CA GLY A 6 -13.90 1.89 4.48
C GLY A 6 -13.11 1.04 3.47
N ARG A 7 -12.10 1.64 2.82
CA ARG A 7 -11.34 1.02 1.73
C ARG A 7 -10.32 -0.04 2.18
N TYR A 8 -10.06 -0.19 3.48
CA TYR A 8 -9.00 -1.04 4.00
C TYR A 8 -9.44 -1.93 5.16
N ARG A 9 -8.81 -3.10 5.25
CA ARG A 9 -8.73 -3.96 6.44
C ARG A 9 -7.31 -3.91 6.97
N TYR A 10 -7.11 -3.95 8.29
CA TYR A 10 -5.77 -4.05 8.85
C TYR A 10 -5.66 -5.14 9.91
N VAL A 11 -4.45 -5.67 10.06
CA VAL A 11 -4.09 -6.70 11.04
C VAL A 11 -2.82 -6.26 11.77
N LYS A 12 -2.84 -6.33 13.10
CA LYS A 12 -1.63 -6.21 13.92
C LYS A 12 -0.99 -7.59 14.09
N PRO A 13 0.21 -7.85 13.55
CA PRO A 13 0.96 -9.06 13.86
C PRO A 13 1.26 -9.13 15.36
N CYS A 14 1.22 -10.33 15.94
CA CYS A 14 1.57 -10.52 17.35
C CYS A 14 3.05 -10.17 17.59
N GLY A 15 3.35 -9.49 18.69
CA GLY A 15 4.73 -9.26 19.14
C GLY A 15 5.54 -8.21 18.37
N HIS A 16 4.91 -7.43 17.47
CA HIS A 16 5.61 -6.41 16.68
C HIS A 16 4.88 -5.06 16.67
N ASP A 17 5.65 -3.97 16.64
CA ASP A 17 5.16 -2.61 16.34
C ASP A 17 4.97 -2.44 14.84
N ALA A 18 4.04 -3.22 14.30
CA ALA A 18 3.75 -3.29 12.88
C ALA A 18 2.25 -3.38 12.65
N PHE A 19 1.81 -2.87 11.51
CA PHE A 19 0.48 -3.13 10.99
C PHE A 19 0.58 -3.56 9.53
N VAL A 20 -0.22 -4.55 9.16
CA VAL A 20 -0.42 -4.93 7.76
C VAL A 20 -1.78 -4.41 7.33
N VAL A 21 -1.79 -3.56 6.31
CA VAL A 21 -2.99 -3.01 5.69
C VAL A 21 -3.25 -3.76 4.39
N TYR A 22 -4.50 -4.18 4.22
CA TYR A 22 -5.02 -4.85 3.05
C TYR A 22 -6.08 -3.94 2.42
N PRO A 23 -5.93 -3.55 1.16
CA PRO A 23 -7.04 -2.94 0.44
C PRO A 23 -8.19 -3.95 0.32
N THR A 24 -9.41 -3.44 0.36
CA THR A 24 -10.63 -4.23 0.12
C THR A 24 -10.71 -4.72 -1.33
N ARG A 25 -10.14 -3.96 -2.27
CA ARG A 25 -9.97 -4.35 -3.67
C ARG A 25 -8.63 -5.03 -3.89
N LEU A 26 -8.61 -6.08 -4.72
CA LEU A 26 -7.38 -6.72 -5.17
C LEU A 26 -6.75 -5.92 -6.30
N TYR A 27 -5.45 -5.67 -6.21
CA TYR A 27 -4.67 -5.00 -7.23
C TYR A 27 -3.61 -5.93 -7.83
N ASN A 28 -3.27 -5.68 -9.09
CA ASN A 28 -2.08 -6.25 -9.73
C ASN A 28 -1.13 -5.12 -10.10
N LEU A 29 -0.42 -4.62 -9.09
CA LEU A 29 0.43 -3.44 -9.22
C LEU A 29 1.74 -3.76 -9.94
N GLU A 30 2.11 -2.95 -10.93
CA GLU A 30 3.44 -3.01 -11.54
C GLU A 30 4.42 -2.24 -10.64
N MET A 31 5.32 -2.96 -9.95
CA MET A 31 6.14 -2.42 -8.86
C MET A 31 7.11 -1.35 -9.32
N LYS A 32 7.70 -1.48 -10.51
CA LYS A 32 8.64 -0.47 -11.03
C LYS A 32 7.93 0.85 -11.24
N ARG A 33 6.77 0.83 -11.89
CA ARG A 33 5.92 2.00 -12.09
C ARG A 33 5.39 2.57 -10.78
N CYS A 34 5.04 1.73 -9.81
CA CYS A 34 4.65 2.21 -8.48
C CYS A 34 5.77 3.04 -7.84
N ALA A 35 7.00 2.52 -7.86
CA ALA A 35 8.15 3.26 -7.33
C ALA A 35 8.35 4.60 -8.04
N ASP A 36 8.25 4.63 -9.37
CA ASP A 36 8.38 5.86 -10.16
C ASP A 36 7.29 6.88 -9.84
N VAL A 37 6.03 6.46 -9.72
CA VAL A 37 4.90 7.34 -9.38
C VAL A 37 5.03 7.88 -7.96
N LEU A 38 5.40 7.04 -6.99
CA LEU A 38 5.62 7.46 -5.61
C LEU A 38 6.77 8.48 -5.50
N LYS A 39 7.88 8.25 -6.21
CA LYS A 39 8.99 9.21 -6.29
C LYS A 39 8.56 10.53 -6.91
N LYS A 40 7.82 10.50 -8.02
CA LYS A 40 7.27 11.71 -8.65
C LYS A 40 6.30 12.47 -7.73
N GLY A 41 5.59 11.76 -6.87
CA GLY A 41 4.75 12.31 -5.81
C GLY A 41 5.50 12.82 -4.58
N GLY A 42 6.84 12.84 -4.61
CA GLY A 42 7.68 13.37 -3.52
C GLY A 42 7.96 12.39 -2.38
N MET A 43 7.63 11.10 -2.54
CA MET A 43 7.94 10.08 -1.54
C MET A 43 9.33 9.48 -1.78
N ASP A 44 10.03 9.14 -0.69
CA ASP A 44 11.26 8.34 -0.76
C ASP A 44 10.89 6.85 -0.95
N ALA A 45 10.71 6.45 -2.22
CA ALA A 45 10.32 5.10 -2.60
C ALA A 45 11.44 4.37 -3.34
N VAL A 46 11.73 3.12 -2.98
CA VAL A 46 12.79 2.30 -3.59
C VAL A 46 12.22 0.93 -3.97
N LEU A 47 12.37 0.56 -5.24
CA LEU A 47 12.08 -0.80 -5.69
C LEU A 47 13.09 -1.78 -5.09
N SER A 48 12.60 -2.78 -4.37
CA SER A 48 13.41 -3.83 -3.75
C SER A 48 12.83 -5.19 -4.13
N GLY A 49 13.39 -5.79 -5.18
CA GLY A 49 12.89 -7.03 -5.77
C GLY A 49 11.43 -6.90 -6.21
N ILE A 50 10.55 -7.67 -5.57
CA ILE A 50 9.11 -7.72 -5.86
C ILE A 50 8.26 -6.75 -5.01
N THR A 51 8.91 -5.84 -4.28
CA THR A 51 8.25 -4.88 -3.38
C THR A 51 8.76 -3.47 -3.60
N VAL A 52 8.00 -2.48 -3.12
CA VAL A 52 8.47 -1.09 -3.03
C VAL A 52 8.54 -0.70 -1.57
N ASN A 53 9.72 -0.31 -1.10
CA ASN A 53 9.92 0.26 0.22
C ASN A 53 9.73 1.78 0.16
N ILE A 54 8.94 2.33 1.07
CA ILE A 54 8.53 3.73 1.09
C ILE A 54 8.88 4.29 2.46
N ARG A 55 9.70 5.34 2.51
CA ARG A 55 10.04 6.03 3.74
C ARG A 55 9.22 7.32 3.84
N MET A 56 8.53 7.45 4.96
CA MET A 56 7.77 8.64 5.36
C MET A 56 8.25 9.08 6.75
N LYS A 57 7.94 10.31 7.15
CA LYS A 57 8.36 10.81 8.47
C LYS A 57 7.80 9.89 9.58
N GLY A 58 8.71 9.19 10.27
CA GLY A 58 8.37 8.28 11.37
C GLY A 58 7.88 6.88 10.95
N PHE A 59 7.74 6.60 9.65
CA PHE A 59 7.23 5.32 9.14
C PHE A 59 8.05 4.81 7.95
N THR A 60 8.25 3.51 7.90
CA THR A 60 8.69 2.77 6.74
C THR A 60 7.57 1.83 6.33
N SER A 61 7.27 1.78 5.04
CA SER A 61 6.23 0.91 4.51
C SER A 61 6.75 0.04 3.39
N THR A 62 6.29 -1.20 3.32
CA THR A 62 6.59 -2.11 2.21
C THR A 62 5.31 -2.41 1.46
N LEU A 63 5.23 -1.94 0.23
CA LEU A 63 4.14 -2.19 -0.71
C LEU A 63 4.40 -3.47 -1.50
N TYR A 64 3.41 -4.34 -1.53
CA TYR A 64 3.42 -5.57 -2.30
C TYR A 64 2.57 -5.41 -3.57
N ARG A 65 2.84 -6.28 -4.56
CA ARG A 65 2.10 -6.35 -5.83
C ARG A 65 0.58 -6.44 -5.68
N THR A 66 0.09 -7.06 -4.61
CA THR A 66 -1.33 -7.21 -4.30
C THR A 66 -1.99 -5.94 -3.74
N GLY A 67 -1.21 -4.88 -3.53
CA GLY A 67 -1.64 -3.68 -2.81
C GLY A 67 -1.56 -3.81 -1.29
N ARG A 68 -1.17 -4.98 -0.75
CA ARG A 68 -0.86 -5.12 0.68
C ARG A 68 0.25 -4.14 1.06
N LEU A 69 0.13 -3.52 2.23
CA LEU A 69 1.11 -2.60 2.78
C LEU A 69 1.50 -3.03 4.20
N LEU A 70 2.77 -3.31 4.43
CA LEU A 70 3.32 -3.45 5.79
C LEU A 70 3.81 -2.08 6.25
N VAL A 71 3.47 -1.65 7.47
CA VAL A 71 3.85 -0.35 8.03
C VAL A 71 4.59 -0.55 9.35
N VAL A 72 5.80 -0.01 9.47
CA VAL A 72 6.70 -0.14 10.64
C VAL A 72 7.54 1.12 10.87
N PRO A 73 7.82 1.54 12.11
CA PRO A 73 7.11 1.14 13.32
C PRO A 73 5.67 1.70 13.30
N CYS A 74 4.69 0.94 13.80
CA CYS A 74 3.30 1.40 13.86
C CYS A 74 2.57 0.79 15.06
N SER A 75 2.05 1.65 15.94
CA SER A 75 1.37 1.23 17.18
C SER A 75 -0.16 1.26 17.07
N SER A 76 -0.72 1.96 16.07
CA SER A 76 -2.16 2.15 15.90
C SER A 76 -2.63 1.82 14.49
N GLY A 77 -3.82 1.18 14.39
CA GLY A 77 -4.44 0.91 13.09
C GLY A 77 -4.85 2.17 12.33
N SER A 78 -5.17 3.25 13.06
CA SER A 78 -5.50 4.55 12.46
C SER A 78 -4.30 5.16 11.72
N ASP A 79 -3.10 5.06 12.27
CA ASP A 79 -1.89 5.56 11.59
C ASP A 79 -1.54 4.68 10.40
N ALA A 80 -1.70 3.35 10.52
CA ALA A 80 -1.55 2.43 9.39
C ALA A 80 -2.48 2.80 8.22
N ILE A 81 -3.75 3.11 8.51
CA ILE A 81 -4.71 3.56 7.49
C ILE A 81 -4.28 4.89 6.88
N ARG A 82 -3.84 5.88 7.68
CA ARG A 82 -3.36 7.18 7.15
C ARG A 82 -2.16 7.03 6.21
N VAL A 83 -1.24 6.14 6.56
CA VAL A 83 -0.11 5.80 5.70
C VAL A 83 -0.59 5.15 4.40
N ALA A 84 -1.52 4.19 4.47
CA ALA A 84 -2.12 3.58 3.29
C ALA A 84 -2.85 4.62 2.41
N ASP A 85 -3.69 5.48 2.97
CA ASP A 85 -4.38 6.55 2.23
C ASP A 85 -3.37 7.46 1.52
N SER A 86 -2.27 7.83 2.19
CA SER A 86 -1.22 8.67 1.59
C SER A 86 -0.59 7.99 0.38
N VAL A 87 -0.17 6.73 0.52
CA VAL A 87 0.44 5.95 -0.57
C VAL A 87 -0.54 5.77 -1.73
N PHE A 88 -1.76 5.32 -1.46
CA PHE A 88 -2.74 5.04 -2.50
C PHE A 88 -3.29 6.31 -3.17
N SER A 89 -3.33 7.45 -2.47
CA SER A 89 -3.66 8.74 -3.07
C SER A 89 -2.65 9.11 -4.14
N VAL A 90 -1.35 8.98 -3.86
CA VAL A 90 -0.30 9.23 -4.87
C VAL A 90 -0.37 8.24 -6.02
N LEU A 91 -0.55 6.94 -5.75
CA LEU A 91 -0.69 5.92 -6.80
C LEU A 91 -1.92 6.18 -7.70
N SER A 92 -2.99 6.72 -7.15
CA SER A 92 -4.22 7.03 -7.89
C SER A 92 -4.08 8.17 -8.90
N SER A 93 -3.01 8.95 -8.81
CA SER A 93 -2.68 9.97 -9.82
C SER A 93 -2.33 9.36 -11.19
N ASP A 94 -1.92 8.08 -11.23
CA ASP A 94 -1.67 7.34 -12.46
C ASP A 94 -2.68 6.18 -12.60
N ARG A 95 -3.71 6.38 -13.44
CA ARG A 95 -4.77 5.40 -13.69
C ARG A 95 -4.28 4.03 -14.14
N LYS A 96 -3.08 3.94 -14.72
CA LYS A 96 -2.53 2.66 -15.20
C LYS A 96 -1.86 1.87 -14.07
N VAL A 97 -1.64 2.46 -12.91
CA VAL A 97 -1.04 1.79 -11.74
C VAL A 97 -2.09 1.01 -10.95
N LEU A 98 -3.24 1.63 -10.66
CA LEU A 98 -4.32 1.00 -9.92
C LEU A 98 -5.30 0.30 -10.88
N LYS A 99 -4.86 -0.78 -11.53
CA LYS A 99 -5.80 -1.71 -12.17
C LYS A 99 -6.31 -2.69 -11.12
N SER A 100 -7.60 -2.66 -10.82
CA SER A 100 -8.19 -3.67 -9.96
C SER A 100 -8.30 -4.97 -10.74
N MET A 101 -8.11 -6.10 -10.07
CA MET A 101 -8.22 -7.41 -10.74
C MET A 101 -9.66 -7.73 -11.16
N ASN A 102 -10.66 -7.06 -10.57
CA ASN A 102 -12.06 -7.27 -10.94
C ASN A 102 -12.44 -6.57 -12.26
N ASP A 103 -11.69 -5.55 -12.69
CA ASP A 103 -11.93 -4.88 -13.99
C ASP A 103 -11.42 -5.71 -15.18
N ALA A 104 -10.83 -6.90 -14.93
CA ALA A 104 -10.29 -7.77 -15.96
C ALA A 104 -11.27 -8.85 -16.43
N GLU A 105 -12.44 -9.00 -15.80
CA GLU A 105 -13.48 -9.97 -16.21
C GLU A 105 -14.52 -9.39 -17.20
N GLU A 106 -14.49 -8.09 -17.53
CA GLU A 106 -15.38 -7.50 -18.56
C GLU A 106 -14.83 -7.58 -20.00
N VAL A 107 -13.83 -8.43 -20.25
CA VAL A 107 -13.30 -8.66 -21.60
C VAL A 107 -13.16 -10.16 -21.87
N LEU A 108 -14.27 -10.90 -21.76
CA LEU A 108 -14.45 -12.21 -22.40
C LEU A 108 -15.88 -12.37 -22.90
#